data_AF-J9DN21-F1
#
_entry.id   AF-J9DN21-F1
#
_cell.length_a   1.000
_cell.length_b   1.000
_cell.length_c   1.000
_cell.angle_alpha   90.00
_cell.angle_beta   90.00
_cell.angle_gamma   90.00
#
_symmetry.space_group_name_H-M   'P 1'
#
loop_
_entity.id
_entity.type
_entity.pdbx_description
1 polymer ?
#
loop_
_entity_poly.entity_id
_entity_poly.type
_entity_poly.pdbx_seq_one_letter_code
_entity_poly.pdbx_strand_id
1 'polypeptide(L)'
;MKYHWLHERAVVTDLVCPVLKGCIRENNAKIQYQMLNVLFDVAKTVSLRESEDDDLFLMVMEIASSFLTLDLDTAEVFENMEILTGDVCQILAERFSDLRSSHLHYIIHMLCEHLHSHYQHGFVREIGCEIRERIFSALLTLVVIRLQSKW
;
A
#
# COMPACT_ATOMS: atom_id res chain seq x y z
N MET A 1 -12.80 -14.51 22.00
CA MET A 1 -12.38 -13.95 20.70
C MET A 1 -13.24 -12.79 20.17
N LYS A 2 -14.51 -12.62 20.60
CA LYS A 2 -15.39 -11.56 20.07
C LYS A 2 -15.01 -10.10 20.49
N TYR A 3 -14.31 -9.93 21.61
CA TYR A 3 -13.99 -8.60 22.16
C TYR A 3 -12.69 -7.98 21.63
N HIS A 4 -11.62 -8.76 21.40
CA HIS A 4 -10.37 -8.25 20.82
C HIS A 4 -10.59 -7.61 19.44
N TRP A 5 -11.42 -8.25 18.61
CA TRP A 5 -11.79 -7.76 17.28
C TRP A 5 -12.50 -6.39 17.32
N LEU A 6 -13.41 -6.16 18.27
CA LEU A 6 -14.09 -4.87 18.42
C LEU A 6 -13.12 -3.74 18.81
N HIS A 7 -12.11 -4.06 19.63
CA HIS A 7 -11.11 -3.09 20.05
C HIS A 7 -10.10 -2.77 18.96
N GLU A 8 -9.62 -3.78 18.22
CA GLU A 8 -8.74 -3.57 17.06
C GLU A 8 -9.42 -2.71 16.00
N ARG A 9 -10.69 -3.01 15.68
CA ARG A 9 -11.49 -2.21 14.77
C ARG A 9 -11.57 -0.76 15.21
N ALA A 10 -12.03 -0.49 16.44
CA ALA A 10 -12.18 0.88 16.93
C ALA A 10 -10.84 1.64 16.94
N VAL A 11 -9.74 0.98 17.30
CA VAL A 11 -8.40 1.58 17.21
C VAL A 11 -8.05 1.94 15.77
N VAL A 12 -8.32 1.05 14.81
CA VAL A 12 -8.00 1.33 13.41
C VAL A 12 -8.91 2.41 12.83
N THR A 13 -10.23 2.31 13.02
CA THR A 13 -11.21 3.22 12.40
C THR A 13 -11.24 4.59 13.06
N ASP A 14 -11.12 4.65 14.39
CA ASP A 14 -11.38 5.88 15.15
C ASP A 14 -10.10 6.62 15.51
N LEU A 15 -8.93 5.95 15.48
CA LEU A 15 -7.63 6.55 15.79
C LEU A 15 -6.66 6.50 14.60
N VAL A 16 -6.33 5.31 14.09
CA VAL A 16 -5.27 5.14 13.08
C VAL A 16 -5.65 5.82 11.76
N CYS A 17 -6.78 5.44 11.16
CA CYS A 17 -7.20 5.96 9.85
C CYS A 17 -7.34 7.50 9.85
N PRO A 18 -7.98 8.15 10.86
CA PRO A 18 -8.07 9.59 10.92
C PRO A 18 -6.71 10.30 10.99
N VAL A 19 -5.77 9.77 11.79
CA VAL A 19 -4.42 10.34 11.91
C VAL A 19 -3.65 10.17 10.60
N LEU A 20 -3.67 8.96 10.02
CA LEU A 20 -2.87 8.64 8.85
C LEU A 20 -3.45 9.19 7.54
N LYS A 21 -4.75 9.51 7.47
CA LYS A 21 -5.32 10.29 6.35
C LYS A 21 -4.64 11.65 6.18
N GLY A 22 -4.12 12.23 7.27
CA GLY A 22 -3.37 13.49 7.24
C GLY A 22 -1.95 13.37 6.66
N CYS A 23 -1.43 12.14 6.50
CA CYS A 23 -0.04 11.88 6.11
C CYS A 23 0.33 12.56 4.78
N ILE A 24 -0.61 12.60 3.82
CA ILE A 24 -0.41 13.23 2.49
C ILE A 24 -0.08 14.71 2.60
N ARG A 25 -0.63 15.38 3.63
CA ARG A 25 -0.50 16.82 3.86
C ARG A 25 0.61 17.16 4.85
N GLU A 26 1.33 16.15 5.33
CA GLU A 26 2.45 16.33 6.25
C GLU A 26 3.65 16.87 5.46
N ASN A 27 4.05 18.10 5.77
CA ASN A 27 5.17 18.77 5.10
C ASN A 27 6.53 18.33 5.66
N ASN A 28 6.56 17.71 6.84
CA ASN A 28 7.77 17.18 7.42
C ASN A 28 8.01 15.75 6.94
N ALA A 29 8.92 15.58 5.99
CA ALA A 29 9.29 14.27 5.41
C ALA A 29 9.58 13.19 6.46
N LYS A 30 10.20 13.55 7.61
CA LYS A 30 10.49 12.59 8.69
C LYS A 30 9.22 12.14 9.42
N ILE A 31 8.28 13.06 9.67
CA ILE A 31 7.00 12.72 10.29
C ILE A 31 6.17 11.89 9.31
N GLN A 32 6.13 12.30 8.03
CA GLN A 32 5.45 11.53 6.98
C GLN A 32 5.99 10.11 6.88
N TYR A 33 7.32 9.92 6.90
CA TYR A 33 7.94 8.60 6.95
C TYR A 33 7.49 7.76 8.16
N GLN A 34 7.46 8.35 9.36
CA GLN A 34 6.98 7.65 10.57
C GLN A 34 5.51 7.27 10.47
N MET A 35 4.68 8.13 9.89
CA MET A 35 3.27 7.85 9.65
C MET A 35 3.09 6.72 8.63
N LEU A 36 3.90 6.66 7.57
CA LEU A 36 3.91 5.56 6.60
C LEU A 36 4.30 4.23 7.27
N ASN A 37 5.34 4.21 8.10
CA ASN A 37 5.71 2.99 8.83
C ASN A 37 4.56 2.46 9.68
N VAL A 38 3.87 3.34 10.43
CA VAL A 38 2.69 2.95 11.22
C VAL A 38 1.56 2.44 10.32
N LEU A 39 1.32 3.09 9.17
CA LEU A 39 0.33 2.64 8.19
C LEU A 39 0.58 1.19 7.76
N PHE A 40 1.83 0.87 7.43
CA PHE A 40 2.20 -0.44 6.93
C PHE A 40 2.30 -1.50 8.03
N ASP A 41 2.71 -1.15 9.24
CA ASP A 41 2.62 -2.05 10.41
C ASP A 41 1.16 -2.45 10.69
N VAL A 42 0.23 -1.50 10.57
CA VAL A 42 -1.20 -1.78 10.71
C VAL A 42 -1.68 -2.65 9.54
N ALA A 43 -1.35 -2.31 8.29
CA ALA A 43 -1.74 -3.10 7.12
C ALA A 43 -1.25 -4.57 7.19
N LYS A 44 -0.05 -4.79 7.75
CA LYS A 44 0.53 -6.12 7.97
C LYS A 44 -0.14 -6.91 9.09
N THR A 45 -0.92 -6.29 9.96
CA THR A 45 -1.49 -6.94 11.16
C THR A 45 -3.01 -7.04 11.14
N VAL A 46 -3.71 -6.12 10.46
CA VAL A 46 -5.18 -6.14 10.39
C VAL A 46 -5.73 -7.42 9.78
N SER A 47 -6.93 -7.79 10.25
CA SER A 47 -7.71 -8.91 9.75
C SER A 47 -8.11 -8.71 8.30
N LEU A 48 -8.03 -9.78 7.50
CA LEU A 48 -8.51 -9.82 6.11
C LEU A 48 -9.93 -10.42 5.99
N ARG A 49 -10.62 -10.59 7.11
CA ARG A 49 -11.84 -11.38 7.23
C ARG A 49 -13.11 -10.52 7.37
N GLU A 50 -13.41 -9.59 6.46
CA GLU A 50 -14.63 -8.77 6.57
C GLU A 50 -15.39 -8.59 5.24
N SER A 51 -16.70 -8.33 5.30
CA SER A 51 -17.50 -7.88 4.15
C SER A 51 -17.03 -6.49 3.67
N GLU A 52 -17.31 -6.13 2.42
CA GLU A 52 -16.75 -4.94 1.75
C GLU A 52 -16.81 -3.64 2.58
N ASP A 53 -17.86 -3.41 3.36
CA ASP A 53 -18.06 -2.17 4.15
C ASP A 53 -17.21 -2.07 5.43
N ASP A 54 -16.62 -3.17 5.92
CA ASP A 54 -15.85 -3.20 7.18
C ASP A 54 -14.40 -3.71 6.98
N ASP A 55 -13.89 -3.67 5.74
CA ASP A 55 -12.56 -4.18 5.43
C ASP A 55 -11.44 -3.23 5.91
N LEU A 56 -10.93 -3.48 7.11
CA LEU A 56 -9.84 -2.71 7.72
C LEU A 56 -8.58 -2.67 6.87
N PHE A 57 -8.29 -3.74 6.12
CA PHE A 57 -7.14 -3.77 5.22
C PHE A 57 -7.35 -2.81 4.06
N LEU A 58 -8.50 -2.85 3.40
CA LEU A 58 -8.81 -1.92 2.32
C LEU A 58 -8.81 -0.46 2.81
N MET A 59 -9.40 -0.16 3.97
CA MET A 59 -9.37 1.19 4.53
C MET A 59 -7.94 1.74 4.71
N VAL A 60 -7.02 0.90 5.16
CA VAL A 60 -5.61 1.28 5.34
C VAL A 60 -4.92 1.43 3.98
N MET A 61 -5.17 0.51 3.04
CA MET A 61 -4.61 0.55 1.69
C MET A 61 -5.15 1.72 0.86
N GLU A 62 -6.37 2.20 1.11
CA GLU A 62 -6.92 3.41 0.49
C GLU A 62 -6.12 4.67 0.85
N ILE A 63 -5.62 4.74 2.08
CA ILE A 63 -4.72 5.83 2.49
C ILE A 63 -3.42 5.74 1.68
N ALA A 64 -2.83 4.55 1.55
CA ALA A 64 -1.63 4.35 0.74
C ALA A 64 -1.86 4.65 -0.75
N SER A 65 -3.00 4.25 -1.31
CA SER A 65 -3.39 4.54 -2.69
C SER A 65 -3.44 6.05 -2.96
N SER A 66 -4.03 6.79 -2.02
CA SER A 66 -4.17 8.25 -2.11
C SER A 66 -2.82 8.98 -2.23
N PHE A 67 -1.73 8.40 -1.72
CA PHE A 67 -0.37 8.91 -1.93
C PHE A 67 0.17 8.62 -3.32
N LEU A 68 -0.04 7.40 -3.81
CA LEU A 68 0.45 6.98 -5.14
C LEU A 68 -0.22 7.75 -6.27
N THR A 69 -1.39 8.32 -6.01
CA THR A 69 -2.13 9.21 -6.92
C THR A 69 -1.70 10.67 -6.86
N LEU A 70 -0.80 11.07 -5.96
CA LEU A 70 -0.33 12.46 -5.91
C LEU A 70 0.50 12.79 -7.15
N ASP A 71 0.35 14.02 -7.65
CA ASP A 71 1.15 14.52 -8.75
C ASP A 71 2.64 14.44 -8.39
N LEU A 72 3.38 13.75 -9.24
CA LEU A 72 4.78 13.40 -9.09
C LEU A 72 5.73 14.59 -9.35
N ASP A 73 5.21 15.82 -9.39
CA ASP A 73 5.95 17.03 -9.79
C ASP A 73 6.84 17.61 -8.69
N THR A 74 6.85 17.05 -7.48
CA THR A 74 7.61 17.59 -6.34
C THR A 74 8.73 16.65 -5.89
N ALA A 75 9.95 17.19 -5.79
CA ALA A 75 11.15 16.42 -5.47
C ALA A 75 11.13 15.75 -4.08
N GLU A 76 10.41 16.32 -3.11
CA GLU A 76 10.28 15.80 -1.74
C GLU A 76 9.32 14.60 -1.63
N VAL A 77 8.47 14.38 -2.63
CA VAL A 77 7.53 13.25 -2.65
C VAL A 77 8.23 11.92 -2.99
N PHE A 78 9.41 11.94 -3.63
CA PHE A 78 10.02 10.74 -4.20
C PHE A 78 10.57 9.74 -3.18
N GLU A 79 11.24 10.17 -2.11
CA GLU A 79 11.83 9.23 -1.13
C GLU A 79 10.74 8.46 -0.37
N ASN A 80 9.75 9.18 0.16
CA ASN A 80 8.63 8.56 0.87
C ASN A 80 7.75 7.72 -0.06
N MET A 81 7.68 8.07 -1.35
CA MET A 81 6.99 7.27 -2.35
C MET A 81 7.73 5.98 -2.71
N GLU A 82 9.07 5.99 -2.71
CA GLU A 82 9.87 4.78 -2.91
C GLU A 82 9.63 3.78 -1.78
N ILE A 83 9.61 4.29 -0.54
CA ILE A 83 9.33 3.52 0.67
C ILE A 83 7.91 2.97 0.61
N LEU A 84 6.93 3.83 0.35
CA LEU A 84 5.52 3.45 0.26
C LEU A 84 5.31 2.36 -0.80
N THR A 85 5.86 2.55 -2.00
CA THR A 85 5.76 1.54 -3.06
C THR A 85 6.43 0.22 -2.65
N GLY A 86 7.57 0.32 -1.99
CA GLY A 86 8.28 -0.85 -1.46
C GLY A 86 7.47 -1.62 -0.44
N ASP A 87 6.85 -0.94 0.51
CA ASP A 87 6.02 -1.56 1.54
C ASP A 87 4.73 -2.17 0.97
N VAL A 88 4.11 -1.55 -0.04
CA VAL A 88 2.99 -2.15 -0.78
C VAL A 88 3.43 -3.45 -1.46
N CYS A 89 4.59 -3.44 -2.12
CA CYS A 89 5.15 -4.64 -2.76
C CYS A 89 5.47 -5.72 -1.73
N GLN A 90 5.96 -5.33 -0.55
CA GLN A 90 6.23 -6.25 0.55
C GLN A 90 4.94 -6.87 1.10
N ILE A 91 3.89 -6.09 1.34
CA ILE A 91 2.58 -6.60 1.76
C ILE A 91 2.07 -7.63 0.76
N LEU A 92 2.15 -7.30 -0.53
CA LEU A 92 1.73 -8.19 -1.58
C LEU A 92 2.46 -9.54 -1.52
N ALA A 93 3.77 -9.53 -1.23
CA ALA A 93 4.57 -10.74 -1.11
C ALA A 93 4.31 -11.52 0.19
N GLU A 94 4.30 -10.84 1.34
CA GLU A 94 4.18 -11.45 2.67
C GLU A 94 2.78 -11.98 2.97
N ARG A 95 1.75 -11.28 2.47
CA ARG A 95 0.35 -11.59 2.77
C ARG A 95 -0.35 -12.30 1.63
N PHE A 96 0.36 -12.62 0.52
CA PHE A 96 -0.24 -13.17 -0.71
C PHE A 96 -1.24 -14.31 -0.46
N SER A 97 -0.87 -15.28 0.38
CA SER A 97 -1.69 -16.46 0.68
C SER A 97 -2.99 -16.15 1.42
N ASP A 98 -3.02 -15.03 2.16
CA ASP A 98 -4.18 -14.62 2.96
C ASP A 98 -5.04 -13.58 2.24
N LEU A 99 -4.52 -12.94 1.18
CA LEU A 99 -5.23 -11.94 0.40
C LEU A 99 -6.38 -12.57 -0.40
N ARG A 100 -7.56 -11.97 -0.29
CA ARG A 100 -8.71 -12.31 -1.14
C ARG A 100 -8.53 -11.74 -2.53
N SER A 101 -9.30 -12.26 -3.49
CA SER A 101 -9.27 -11.76 -4.88
C SER A 101 -9.56 -10.26 -4.98
N SER A 102 -10.41 -9.70 -4.12
CA SER A 102 -10.69 -8.26 -4.07
C SER A 102 -9.47 -7.46 -3.60
N HIS A 103 -8.80 -7.88 -2.53
CA HIS A 103 -7.59 -7.22 -2.04
C HIS A 103 -6.47 -7.28 -3.06
N LEU A 104 -6.27 -8.46 -3.67
CA LEU A 104 -5.26 -8.66 -4.69
C LEU A 104 -5.53 -7.78 -5.92
N HIS A 105 -6.78 -7.74 -6.38
CA HIS A 105 -7.19 -6.86 -7.48
C HIS A 105 -6.91 -5.39 -7.14
N TYR A 106 -7.26 -4.95 -5.93
CA TYR A 106 -7.05 -3.58 -5.47
C TYR A 106 -5.55 -3.20 -5.50
N ILE A 107 -4.69 -4.02 -4.89
CA ILE A 107 -3.25 -3.76 -4.85
C ILE A 107 -2.65 -3.74 -6.26
N ILE A 108 -3.00 -4.73 -7.11
CA ILE A 108 -2.49 -4.80 -8.48
C ILE A 108 -2.94 -3.57 -9.28
N HIS A 109 -4.22 -3.20 -9.18
CA HIS A 109 -4.76 -2.03 -9.89
C HIS A 109 -4.02 -0.76 -9.47
N MET A 110 -3.86 -0.53 -8.16
CA MET A 110 -3.15 0.62 -7.61
C MET A 110 -1.69 0.69 -8.10
N LEU A 111 -0.95 -0.44 -8.10
CA LEU A 111 0.42 -0.50 -8.58
C LEU A 111 0.52 -0.24 -10.10
N CYS A 112 -0.42 -0.78 -10.89
CA CYS A 112 -0.48 -0.57 -12.33
C CYS A 112 -0.79 0.89 -12.69
N GLU A 113 -1.74 1.52 -12.01
CA GLU A 113 -2.06 2.94 -12.22
C GLU A 113 -0.86 3.84 -11.88
N HIS A 114 -0.19 3.55 -10.77
CA HIS A 114 1.01 4.29 -10.38
C HIS A 114 2.14 4.12 -11.42
N LEU A 115 2.36 2.89 -11.90
CA LEU A 115 3.31 2.61 -12.98
C LEU A 115 2.94 3.35 -14.27
N HIS A 116 1.65 3.41 -14.62
CA HIS A 116 1.16 4.14 -15.79
C HIS A 116 1.50 5.63 -15.68
N SER A 117 1.23 6.24 -14.51
CA SER A 117 1.59 7.63 -14.23
C SER A 117 3.09 7.88 -14.36
N HIS A 118 3.93 6.96 -13.87
CA HIS A 118 5.40 7.04 -14.02
C HIS A 118 5.84 7.13 -15.49
N TYR A 119 5.20 6.36 -16.38
CA TYR A 119 5.51 6.37 -17.81
C TYR A 119 4.93 7.59 -18.54
N GLN A 120 3.70 8.00 -18.22
CA GLN A 120 3.06 9.16 -18.85
C GLN A 120 3.85 10.46 -18.63
N HIS A 121 4.36 10.66 -17.42
CA HIS A 121 5.10 11.86 -17.03
C HIS A 121 6.61 11.76 -17.30
N GLY A 122 7.09 10.63 -17.83
CA GLY A 122 8.49 10.46 -18.21
C GLY A 122 9.48 10.53 -17.04
N PHE A 123 9.14 9.95 -15.88
CA PHE A 123 10.00 9.95 -14.69
C PHE A 123 11.27 9.12 -14.89
N VAL A 124 12.30 9.71 -15.47
CA VAL A 124 13.58 9.07 -15.82
C VAL A 124 14.66 9.17 -14.74
N ARG A 125 14.32 9.72 -13.56
CA ARG A 125 15.26 9.75 -12.41
C ARG A 125 15.51 8.33 -11.88
N GLU A 126 16.67 8.13 -11.24
CA GLU A 126 17.10 6.85 -10.65
C GLU A 126 16.05 6.24 -9.71
N ILE A 127 15.53 7.05 -8.77
CA ILE A 127 14.44 6.64 -7.86
C ILE A 127 13.20 6.15 -8.63
N GLY A 128 12.84 6.83 -9.72
CA GLY A 128 11.74 6.41 -10.58
C GLY A 128 12.00 5.07 -11.26
N CYS A 129 13.26 4.73 -11.57
CA CYS A 129 13.66 3.42 -12.10
C CYS A 129 13.54 2.33 -11.04
N GLU A 130 14.07 2.57 -9.85
CA GLU A 130 14.03 1.63 -8.72
C GLU A 130 12.58 1.29 -8.33
N ILE A 131 11.71 2.31 -8.27
CA ILE A 131 10.27 2.14 -8.04
C ILE A 131 9.67 1.20 -9.10
N ARG A 132 9.90 1.48 -10.38
CA ARG A 132 9.36 0.64 -11.46
C ARG A 132 9.87 -0.80 -11.39
N GLU A 133 11.16 -0.99 -11.18
CA GLU A 133 11.77 -2.32 -11.06
C GLU A 133 11.17 -3.12 -9.89
N ARG A 134 10.95 -2.46 -8.75
CA ARG A 134 10.33 -3.08 -7.57
C ARG A 134 8.87 -3.50 -7.85
N ILE A 135 8.10 -2.64 -8.51
CA ILE A 135 6.72 -2.97 -8.93
C ILE A 135 6.71 -4.16 -9.90
N PHE A 136 7.56 -4.14 -10.94
CA PHE A 136 7.64 -5.25 -11.89
C PHE A 136 8.04 -6.55 -11.21
N SER A 137 9.03 -6.52 -10.31
CA SER A 137 9.46 -7.69 -9.56
C SER A 137 8.32 -8.29 -8.74
N ALA A 138 7.57 -7.45 -8.01
CA ALA A 138 6.42 -7.87 -7.21
C ALA A 138 5.30 -8.47 -8.07
N LEU A 139 4.92 -7.80 -9.17
CA LEU A 139 3.87 -8.28 -10.07
C LEU A 139 4.25 -9.58 -10.79
N LEU A 140 5.50 -9.72 -11.23
CA LEU A 140 6.00 -10.96 -11.86
C LEU A 140 6.08 -12.11 -10.86
N THR A 141 6.40 -11.83 -9.60
CA THR A 141 6.37 -12.83 -8.53
C THR A 141 4.98 -13.44 -8.37
N LEU A 142 3.91 -12.65 -8.50
CA LEU A 142 2.54 -13.18 -8.51
C LEU A 142 2.29 -14.16 -9.65
N VAL A 143 2.81 -13.86 -10.85
CA VAL A 143 2.68 -14.76 -12.01
C VAL A 143 3.38 -16.08 -11.74
N VAL A 144 4.59 -16.04 -11.17
CA VAL A 144 5.35 -17.24 -10.80
C VAL A 144 4.62 -18.05 -9.73
N ILE A 145 4.15 -17.42 -8.65
CA ILE A 145 3.42 -18.10 -7.59
C ILE A 145 2.13 -18.74 -8.13
N ARG A 146 1.38 -18.02 -9.00
CA ARG A 146 0.17 -18.56 -9.64
C ARG A 146 0.47 -19.74 -10.57
N LEU A 147 1.61 -19.73 -11.26
CA LEU A 147 2.05 -20.85 -12.09
C LEU A 147 2.44 -22.08 -11.26
N GLN A 148 3.02 -21.88 -10.07
CA GLN A 148 3.38 -22.96 -9.14
C GLN A 148 2.18 -23.53 -8.39
N SER A 149 1.14 -22.72 -8.15
CA SER A 149 -0.10 -23.11 -7.45
C SER A 149 -1.09 -23.91 -8.30
N LYS A 150 -0.70 -24.47 -9.45
CA LYS A 150 -1.53 -25.44 -10.20
C LYS A 150 -1.58 -26.79 -9.47
N TRP A 151 -2.29 -26.86 -8.35
CA TRP A 151 -2.80 -28.07 -7.68
C TRP A 151 -4.11 -27.76 -6.96
#